data_AF-A0A4Z2DIK1-F1
#
_entry.id   AF-A0A4Z2DIK1-F1
#
_cell.length_a   1.000
_cell.length_b   1.000
_cell.length_c   1.000
_cell.angle_alpha   90.00
_cell.angle_beta   90.00
_cell.angle_gamma   90.00
#
_symmetry.space_group_name_H-M   'P 1'
#
loop_
_entity.id
_entity.type
_entity.pdbx_description
1 polymer ?
#
loop_
_entity_poly.entity_id
_entity_poly.type
_entity_poly.pdbx_seq_one_letter_code
_entity_poly.pdbx_strand_id
1 'polypeptide(L)' 'MSCDVDTKCFDVQLKLTLLDDNFQFYSISARTKAGKILNNVVTHLKITHPQYFGVKVQDRMLNWVIHSEMTPTDS' A
#
# COMPACT_ATOMS: atom_id res chain seq x y z
N MET A 1 -12.74 4.33 -10.94
CA MET A 1 -12.18 5.48 -11.66
C MET A 1 -12.96 6.71 -11.23
N SER A 2 -12.35 7.64 -10.50
CA SER A 2 -12.93 8.97 -10.29
C SER A 2 -11.81 9.96 -9.95
N CYS A 3 -11.44 10.76 -10.94
CA CYS A 3 -10.68 11.98 -10.78
C CYS A 3 -11.58 13.09 -11.31
N ASP A 4 -11.97 14.03 -10.44
CA ASP A 4 -12.75 15.21 -10.85
C ASP A 4 -11.92 16.07 -11.80
N VAL A 5 -12.60 16.58 -12.84
CA VAL A 5 -12.06 17.24 -14.03
C VAL A 5 -11.12 18.43 -13.71
N ASP A 6 -11.26 19.04 -12.53
CA ASP A 6 -10.47 20.22 -12.12
C ASP A 6 -9.30 19.91 -11.16
N THR A 7 -9.21 18.69 -10.64
CA THR A 7 -8.07 18.31 -9.82
C THR A 7 -7.05 17.61 -10.72
N LYS A 8 -5.88 18.23 -10.92
CA LYS A 8 -4.72 17.48 -11.47
C LYS A 8 -4.53 16.25 -10.59
N CYS A 9 -4.87 15.08 -11.12
CA CYS A 9 -4.62 13.83 -10.43
C CYS A 9 -3.13 13.58 -10.49
N PHE A 10 -2.46 13.94 -9.39
CA PHE A 10 -1.07 13.64 -9.20
C PHE A 10 -0.98 12.19 -8.76
N ASP A 11 -0.57 11.34 -9.68
CA ASP A 11 -0.11 10.02 -9.33
C ASP A 11 1.33 10.13 -8.83
N VAL A 12 1.60 9.46 -7.70
CA VAL A 12 2.93 9.30 -7.15
C VAL A 12 3.42 7.90 -7.50
N GLN A 13 4.69 7.82 -7.89
CA GLN A 13 5.33 6.54 -8.16
C GLN A 13 6.03 6.05 -6.90
N LEU A 14 5.63 4.88 -6.43
CA LEU A 14 6.28 4.17 -5.32
C LEU A 14 7.26 3.14 -5.87
N LYS A 15 8.43 3.03 -5.23
CA LYS A 15 9.34 1.91 -5.44
C LYS A 15 9.11 0.88 -4.33
N LEU A 16 8.52 -0.26 -4.67
CA LEU A 16 8.34 -1.38 -3.75
C LEU A 16 9.55 -2.31 -3.85
N THR A 17 10.19 -2.64 -2.72
CA THR A 17 11.24 -3.66 -2.65
C THR A 17 10.67 -4.89 -1.95
N LEU A 18 10.83 -6.05 -2.57
CA LEU A 18 10.35 -7.35 -2.09
C LEU A 18 11.43 -8.02 -1.23
N LEU A 19 11.07 -9.14 -0.58
CA LEU A 19 11.97 -9.89 0.31
C LEU A 19 13.10 -10.63 -0.43
N ASP A 20 12.96 -10.81 -1.74
CA ASP A 20 13.96 -11.41 -2.63
C ASP A 20 14.88 -10.36 -3.27
N ASP A 21 14.92 -9.15 -2.70
CA ASP A 21 15.66 -7.97 -3.18
C ASP A 21 15.26 -7.46 -4.57
N ASN A 22 14.24 -8.05 -5.19
CA ASN A 22 13.64 -7.50 -6.41
C ASN A 22 12.82 -6.26 -6.08
N PHE A 23 12.71 -5.33 -7.03
CA PHE A 23 11.88 -4.14 -6.88
C PHE A 23 10.96 -3.93 -8.06
N GLN A 24 9.83 -3.29 -7.80
CA GLN A 24 8.84 -2.91 -8.81
C GLN A 24 8.36 -1.49 -8.55
N PHE A 25 8.03 -0.77 -9.62
CA PHE A 25 7.44 0.56 -9.52
C PHE A 25 5.92 0.47 -9.59
N TYR A 26 5.24 1.24 -8.75
CA TYR A 26 3.79 1.24 -8.67
C TYR A 26 3.27 2.67 -8.61
N SER A 27 2.45 3.04 -9.60
CA SER A 27 1.80 4.36 -9.62
C SER A 27 0.51 4.32 -8.83
N ILE A 28 0.34 5.22 -7.86
CA ILE A 28 -0.88 5.37 -7.09
C ILE A 28 -1.32 6.83 -7.05
N SER A 29 -2.61 7.07 -6.88
CA SER A 29 -3.07 8.43 -6.58
C SER A 29 -2.42 8.92 -5.29
N ALA A 30 -1.92 10.16 -5.27
CA ALA A 30 -1.36 10.79 -4.06
C ALA A 30 -2.33 10.82 -2.87
N ARG A 31 -3.64 10.68 -3.11
CA ARG A 31 -4.69 10.63 -2.07
C ARG A 31 -4.90 9.24 -1.48
N THR A 32 -4.20 8.22 -1.98
CA THR A 32 -4.35 6.84 -1.53
C THR A 32 -3.87 6.70 -0.09
N LYS A 33 -4.79 6.32 0.81
CA LYS A 33 -4.45 6.05 2.22
C LYS A 33 -3.49 4.86 2.33
N ALA A 34 -2.57 4.92 3.29
CA ALA A 34 -1.54 3.91 3.48
C ALA A 34 -2.09 2.47 3.63
N GLY A 35 -3.21 2.28 4.34
CA GLY A 35 -3.86 0.97 4.47
C GLY A 35 -4.33 0.37 3.12
N LYS A 36 -4.68 1.22 2.14
CA LYS A 36 -5.04 0.75 0.78
C LYS A 36 -3.81 0.37 -0.06
N ILE A 37 -2.62 0.89 0.27
CA ILE A 37 -1.39 0.54 -0.45
C ILE A 37 -1.04 -0.93 -0.24
N LEU A 38 -1.10 -1.42 1.01
CA LEU A 38 -0.85 -2.83 1.31
C LEU A 38 -1.83 -3.75 0.56
N ASN A 39 -3.12 -3.42 0.56
CA ASN A 39 -4.13 -4.21 -0.14
C ASN A 39 -3.88 -4.28 -1.64
N ASN A 40 -3.49 -3.16 -2.26
CA ASN A 40 -3.12 -3.13 -3.67
C ASN A 40 -1.88 -3.99 -3.95
N VAL A 41 -0.87 -3.94 -3.08
CA VAL A 41 0.37 -4.73 -3.21
C VAL A 41 0.10 -6.23 -3.05
N VAL A 42 -0.64 -6.64 -2.01
CA VAL A 42 -1.03 -8.04 -1.79
C VAL A 42 -1.79 -8.59 -2.98
N THR A 43 -2.77 -7.84 -3.49
CA THR A 43 -3.59 -8.24 -4.63
C THR A 43 -2.72 -8.39 -5.88
N HIS A 44 -1.80 -7.45 -6.12
CA HIS A 44 -0.91 -7.47 -7.27
C HIS A 44 0.06 -8.67 -7.23
N LEU A 45 0.64 -8.96 -6.07
CA LEU A 45 1.57 -10.07 -5.86
C LEU A 45 0.86 -11.42 -5.64
N LYS A 46 -0.48 -11.44 -5.64
CA LYS A 46 -1.31 -12.63 -5.41
C LYS A 46 -0.93 -13.37 -4.12
N ILE A 47 -0.65 -12.62 -3.05
CA ILE A 47 -0.27 -13.19 -1.75
C ILE A 47 -1.49 -13.87 -1.13
N THR A 48 -1.37 -15.15 -0.78
CA THR A 48 -2.47 -15.97 -0.26
C THR A 48 -2.80 -15.68 1.21
N HIS A 49 -1.83 -15.20 1.99
CA HIS A 49 -1.99 -14.93 3.43
C HIS A 49 -1.55 -13.50 3.78
N PRO A 50 -2.29 -12.46 3.35
CA PRO A 50 -1.93 -11.05 3.56
C PRO A 50 -1.66 -10.66 5.00
N GLN A 51 -2.33 -11.31 5.96
CA GLN A 51 -2.24 -10.99 7.38
C GLN A 51 -0.83 -11.11 7.96
N TYR A 52 0.06 -11.86 7.30
CA TYR A 52 1.45 -12.03 7.74
C TYR A 52 2.41 -11.01 7.11
N PHE A 53 1.92 -10.11 6.26
CA PHE A 53 2.74 -9.16 5.52
C PHE A 53 2.37 -7.72 5.87
N GLY A 54 3.33 -6.82 5.70
CA GLY A 54 3.16 -5.38 5.89
C GLY A 54 4.08 -4.60 4.96
N VAL A 55 3.77 -3.31 4.74
CA VAL A 55 4.65 -2.40 4.01
C VAL A 55 5.40 -1.54 5.02
N LYS A 56 6.73 -1.58 4.93
CA LYS A 56 7.60 -0.71 5.70
C LYS A 56 7.93 0.52 4.86
N VAL A 57 7.66 1.71 5.39
CA VAL A 57 8.16 2.95 4.80
C VAL A 57 9.44 3.31 5.53
N GLN A 58 10.56 3.31 4.80
CA GLN A 58 11.83 3.73 5.37
C GLN A 58 11.93 5.26 5.27
N ASP A 59 11.31 5.94 6.24
CA ASP A 59 11.60 7.34 6.51
C ASP A 59 12.77 7.44 7.51
N ARG A 60 13.37 8.61 7.70
CA ARG A 60 14.43 8.85 8.70
C ARG A 60 13.99 8.47 10.13
N MET A 61 12.69 8.27 10.35
CA MET A 61 12.10 7.56 11.49
C MET A 61 11.33 6.33 10.98
N LEU A 62 11.73 5.14 11.43
CA LEU A 62 11.14 3.85 11.07
C LEU A 62 9.67 3.75 11.53
N ASN A 63 8.70 3.97 10.64
CA ASN A 63 7.29 3.76 10.91
C ASN A 63 6.75 2.60 10.05
N TRP A 64 6.25 1.55 10.70
CA TRP A 64 5.55 0.46 10.02
C TRP A 64 4.12 0.88 9.70
N VAL A 65 3.68 0.72 8.45
CA VAL A 65 2.27 0.90 8.10
C VAL A 65 1.55 -0.38 8.51
N ILE A 66 0.91 -0.35 9.68
CA ILE A 66 0.12 -1.46 10.19
C ILE A 66 -1.26 -1.42 9.52
N HIS A 67 -1.75 -2.58 9.07
CA HIS A 67 -3.12 -2.77 8.61
C HIS A 67 -4.09 -2.71 9.81
N SER A 68 -4.33 -1.54 10.38
CA SER A 68 -5.25 -1.39 11.52
C SER A 68 -6.66 -1.04 11.07
N GLU A 69 -7.32 -1.93 10.34
CA GLU A 69 -8.79 -2.01 10.26
C GLU A 69 -9.16 -3.48 9.99
N MET A 70 -8.96 -4.31 11.01
CA MET A 70 -9.70 -5.54 11.13
C MET A 70 -10.16 -5.55 12.58
N THR A 71 -11.37 -5.04 12.82
CA THR A 71 -12.05 -5.23 14.11
C THR A 71 -12.16 -6.74 14.30
N PRO A 72 -11.46 -7.34 15.27
CA PRO A 72 -11.74 -8.72 15.62
C PRO A 72 -12.97 -8.71 16.53
N THR A 73 -13.94 -9.57 16.19
CA THR A 73 -14.94 -10.20 17.08
C THR A 73 -16.03 -9.26 17.68
N ASP A 74 -17.28 -9.67 17.92
CA ASP A 74 -17.92 -10.98 18.09
C ASP A 74 -19.39 -10.91 17.64
N SER A 75 -19.85 -11.82 16.78
CA SER A 75 -21.20 -12.44 16.67
C SER A 75 -21.42 -13.07 15.29
#